data_AF-A0A352JSZ2-F1
#
_entry.id   AF-A0A352JSZ2-F1
#
_cell.length_a   1.000
_cell.length_b   1.000
_cell.length_c   1.000
_cell.angle_alpha   90.00
_cell.angle_beta   90.00
_cell.angle_gamma   90.00
#
_symmetry.space_group_name_H-M   'P 1'
#
loop_
_entity.id
_entity.type
_entity.pdbx_description
1 polymer ?
#
loop_
_entity_poly.entity_id
_entity_poly.type
_entity_poly.pdbx_seq_one_letter_code
_entity_poly.pdbx_strand_id
1 'polypeptide(L)'
;MSDEKIMRLRIALRGAVQGVGFRPFVYRLANDMGLSGWVNNSPQGVFIEVEGKKTSLDRFLSRLQSEKPPRSFIQSLESSYLDSVGFGSFEVRESDQSGKKTALVLPDIATCPDCLREIFDPENRRYLYPFTNCTNCGPRYSIIEDLPYDRRNTTMKIFPMCENCQREYDDPSDRRFHAQPNACPECGPHLELWDKAGKKIDFRQEALTLAAAAIRQGKILAIKGVGGFHLMVDTRDEEAVKLLRLRKAREEKPLALMFPSLEMV
;
A
#
# COMPACT_ATOMS: atom_id res chain seq x y z
N MET A 1 -33.65 27.55 -18.70
CA MET A 1 -32.81 26.64 -17.90
C MET A 1 -31.91 27.53 -17.07
N SER A 2 -32.12 27.58 -15.75
CA SER A 2 -31.41 28.53 -14.87
C SER A 2 -29.90 28.34 -14.97
N ASP A 3 -29.17 29.43 -15.21
CA ASP A 3 -27.72 29.53 -15.01
C ASP A 3 -27.42 29.27 -13.53
N GLU A 4 -27.32 27.99 -13.15
CA GLU A 4 -26.83 27.62 -11.84
C GLU A 4 -25.37 28.08 -11.74
N LYS A 5 -25.11 29.03 -10.85
CA LYS A 5 -23.78 29.55 -10.54
C LYS A 5 -22.84 28.37 -10.24
N ILE A 6 -21.72 28.30 -10.97
CA ILE A 6 -20.64 27.36 -10.67
C ILE A 6 -19.98 27.78 -9.36
N MET A 7 -19.90 26.83 -8.44
CA MET A 7 -19.29 27.01 -7.12
C MET A 7 -18.10 26.08 -6.99
N ARG A 8 -17.28 26.33 -5.98
CA ARG A 8 -16.19 25.46 -5.57
C ARG A 8 -16.48 24.89 -4.20
N LEU A 9 -16.41 23.59 -4.05
CA LEU A 9 -16.51 22.89 -2.77
C LEU A 9 -15.09 22.55 -2.30
N ARG A 10 -14.71 23.10 -1.14
CA ARG A 10 -13.48 22.72 -0.44
C ARG A 10 -13.81 21.70 0.64
N ILE A 11 -13.07 20.59 0.68
CA ILE A 11 -13.24 19.50 1.63
C ILE A 11 -11.89 19.21 2.32
N ALA A 12 -11.91 19.09 3.64
CA ALA A 12 -10.78 18.63 4.44
C ALA A 12 -11.16 17.34 5.16
N LEU A 13 -10.42 16.26 4.89
CA LEU A 13 -10.61 14.94 5.48
C LEU A 13 -9.49 14.63 6.44
N ARG A 14 -9.83 14.30 7.70
CA ARG A 14 -8.87 13.88 8.73
C ARG A 14 -9.16 12.44 9.16
N GLY A 15 -8.12 11.72 9.58
CA GLY A 15 -8.20 10.33 10.00
C GLY A 15 -7.23 9.43 9.25
N ALA A 16 -7.56 8.15 9.11
CA ALA A 16 -6.78 7.18 8.34
C ALA A 16 -7.22 7.21 6.86
N VAL A 17 -6.88 8.32 6.21
CA VAL A 17 -7.29 8.65 4.82
C VAL A 17 -6.11 8.66 3.85
N GLN A 18 -4.90 8.37 4.32
CA GLN A 18 -3.70 8.25 3.49
C GLN A 18 -3.24 6.79 3.39
N GLY A 19 -2.59 6.42 2.28
CA GLY A 19 -2.19 5.04 2.03
C GLY A 19 -3.33 4.07 1.74
N VAL A 20 -4.54 4.57 1.51
CA VAL A 20 -5.77 3.79 1.23
C VAL A 20 -6.26 3.88 -0.21
N GLY A 21 -5.53 4.56 -1.09
CA GLY A 21 -6.02 4.84 -2.45
C GLY A 21 -7.09 5.96 -2.49
N PHE A 22 -7.11 6.85 -1.50
CA PHE A 22 -8.08 7.96 -1.46
C PHE A 22 -7.92 8.95 -2.63
N ARG A 23 -6.68 9.34 -2.96
CA ARG A 23 -6.38 10.19 -4.13
C ARG A 23 -6.91 9.58 -5.45
N PRO A 24 -6.60 8.30 -5.79
CA PRO A 24 -7.23 7.59 -6.90
C PRO A 24 -8.74 7.57 -6.89
N PHE A 25 -9.35 7.30 -5.72
CA PHE A 25 -10.80 7.26 -5.57
C PHE A 25 -11.43 8.61 -5.88
N VAL A 26 -10.91 9.69 -5.30
CA VAL A 26 -11.41 11.06 -5.51
C VAL A 26 -11.26 11.48 -6.97
N TYR A 27 -10.10 11.19 -7.58
CA TYR A 27 -9.86 11.48 -8.98
C TYR A 27 -10.88 10.79 -9.90
N ARG A 28 -11.12 9.50 -9.71
CA ARG A 28 -12.13 8.76 -10.50
C ARG A 28 -13.53 9.30 -10.26
N LEU A 29 -13.91 9.52 -9.00
CA LEU A 29 -15.22 10.05 -8.64
C LEU A 29 -15.49 11.41 -9.29
N ALA A 30 -14.51 12.31 -9.29
CA ALA A 30 -14.67 13.62 -9.91
C ALA A 30 -14.81 13.53 -11.44
N ASN A 31 -13.96 12.72 -12.09
CA ASN A 31 -14.02 12.53 -13.55
C ASN A 31 -15.31 11.84 -14.00
N ASP A 32 -15.78 10.81 -13.28
CA ASP A 32 -17.06 10.14 -13.56
C ASP A 32 -18.25 11.10 -13.48
N MET A 33 -18.11 12.17 -12.68
CA MET A 33 -19.12 13.21 -12.51
C MET A 33 -18.91 14.43 -13.40
N GLY A 34 -17.86 14.45 -14.23
CA GLY A 34 -17.49 15.58 -15.09
C GLY A 34 -17.14 16.85 -14.31
N LEU A 35 -16.58 16.69 -13.10
CA LEU A 35 -16.17 17.79 -12.23
C LEU A 35 -14.68 18.09 -12.40
N SER A 36 -14.30 19.35 -12.26
CA SER A 36 -12.90 19.80 -12.29
C SER A 36 -12.43 20.19 -10.88
N GLY A 37 -11.13 20.19 -10.62
CA GLY A 37 -10.62 20.37 -9.26
C GLY A 37 -9.29 19.69 -8.99
N TRP A 38 -9.04 19.39 -7.72
CA TRP A 38 -7.84 18.69 -7.31
C TRP A 38 -7.98 17.97 -5.99
N VAL A 39 -7.09 17.00 -5.76
CA VAL A 39 -6.89 16.32 -4.48
C VAL A 39 -5.41 16.24 -4.14
N ASN A 40 -5.04 16.43 -2.87
CA ASN A 40 -3.67 16.18 -2.39
C ASN A 40 -3.64 15.61 -0.97
N ASN A 41 -2.48 15.07 -0.59
CA ASN A 41 -2.18 14.73 0.79
C ASN A 41 -1.51 15.92 1.50
N SER A 42 -1.62 15.95 2.82
CA SER A 42 -0.94 16.88 3.72
C SER A 42 -0.62 16.16 5.04
N PRO A 43 0.33 16.61 5.88
CA PRO A 43 0.51 16.12 7.24
C PRO A 43 -0.78 16.00 8.07
N GLN A 44 -1.82 16.78 7.73
CA GLN A 44 -3.09 16.79 8.46
C GLN A 44 -4.14 15.81 7.93
N GLY A 45 -4.04 15.34 6.69
CA GLY A 45 -5.09 14.55 6.06
C GLY A 45 -5.11 14.64 4.53
N VAL A 46 -6.30 14.59 3.94
CA VAL A 46 -6.52 14.73 2.48
C VAL A 46 -7.36 15.99 2.25
N PHE A 47 -6.92 16.82 1.32
CA PHE A 47 -7.64 18.03 0.92
C PHE A 47 -8.12 17.91 -0.52
N ILE A 48 -9.33 18.39 -0.76
CA ILE A 48 -10.01 18.32 -2.05
C ILE A 48 -10.61 19.71 -2.32
N GLU A 49 -10.43 20.21 -3.53
CA GLU A 49 -11.31 21.24 -4.08
C GLU A 49 -11.93 20.73 -5.37
N VAL A 50 -13.22 20.96 -5.54
CA VAL A 50 -13.95 20.51 -6.71
C VAL A 50 -14.96 21.56 -7.14
N GLU A 51 -15.09 21.78 -8.44
CA GLU A 51 -15.96 22.79 -9.03
C GLU A 51 -17.09 22.16 -9.83
N GLY A 52 -18.24 22.82 -9.76
CA GLY A 52 -19.43 22.41 -10.48
C GLY A 52 -20.68 23.11 -9.99
N LYS A 53 -21.82 22.64 -10.49
CA LYS A 53 -23.14 23.08 -10.01
C LYS A 53 -23.35 22.57 -8.58
N LYS A 54 -24.01 23.37 -7.74
CA LYS A 54 -24.28 23.02 -6.33
C LYS A 54 -24.85 21.61 -6.16
N THR A 55 -25.84 21.24 -6.97
CA THR A 55 -26.45 19.90 -6.97
C THR A 55 -25.46 18.77 -7.25
N SER A 56 -24.48 19.02 -8.13
CA SER A 56 -23.42 18.05 -8.43
C SER A 56 -22.37 17.98 -7.33
N LEU A 57 -22.08 19.10 -6.66
CA LEU A 57 -21.17 19.16 -5.51
C LEU A 57 -21.76 18.46 -4.28
N ASP A 58 -23.04 18.67 -3.98
CA ASP A 58 -23.76 17.97 -2.91
C ASP A 58 -23.76 16.45 -3.16
N ARG A 59 -24.02 16.04 -4.41
CA ARG A 59 -23.93 14.61 -4.82
C ARG A 59 -22.51 14.07 -4.70
N PHE A 60 -21.50 14.84 -5.08
CA PHE A 60 -20.10 14.44 -4.95
C PHE A 60 -19.75 14.19 -3.49
N LEU A 61 -20.14 15.10 -2.59
CA LEU A 61 -19.91 14.97 -1.15
C LEU A 61 -20.62 13.75 -0.55
N SER A 62 -21.84 13.46 -1.01
CA SER A 62 -22.58 12.25 -0.60
C SER A 62 -21.86 10.98 -1.04
N ARG A 63 -21.50 10.88 -2.33
CA ARG A 63 -20.78 9.72 -2.89
C ARG A 63 -19.39 9.54 -2.26
N LEU A 64 -18.68 10.63 -1.99
CA LEU A 64 -17.39 10.60 -1.31
C LEU A 64 -17.47 9.86 0.03
N GLN A 65 -18.56 10.03 0.78
CA GLN A 65 -18.76 9.40 2.09
C GLN A 65 -19.25 7.95 1.96
N SER A 66 -20.16 7.66 1.04
CA SER A 66 -20.74 6.31 0.87
C SER A 66 -19.83 5.34 0.13
N GLU A 67 -19.06 5.82 -0.84
CA GLU A 67 -18.23 5.00 -1.74
C GLU A 67 -16.74 5.03 -1.37
N LYS A 68 -16.37 5.67 -0.25
CA LYS A 68 -14.98 5.80 0.22
C LYS A 68 -14.23 4.46 0.21
N PRO A 69 -12.89 4.46 0.04
CA PRO A 69 -12.11 3.22 0.06
C PRO A 69 -12.41 2.40 1.32
N PRO A 70 -12.54 1.06 1.22
CA PRO A 70 -13.08 0.23 2.31
C PRO A 70 -12.22 0.26 3.58
N ARG A 71 -10.92 0.55 3.42
CA ARG A 71 -9.95 0.62 4.52
C ARG A 71 -9.69 2.04 5.02
N SER A 72 -10.44 3.01 4.50
CA SER A 72 -10.36 4.39 4.97
C SER A 72 -11.23 4.61 6.19
N PHE A 73 -10.70 5.36 7.16
CA PHE A 73 -11.44 5.81 8.33
C PHE A 73 -11.41 7.33 8.39
N ILE A 74 -12.56 7.95 8.15
CA ILE A 74 -12.74 9.40 8.21
C ILE A 74 -13.18 9.73 9.63
N GLN A 75 -12.33 10.46 10.36
CA GLN A 75 -12.62 10.93 11.72
C GLN A 75 -13.33 12.29 11.70
N SER A 76 -12.90 13.17 10.80
CA SER A 76 -13.52 14.47 10.56
C SER A 76 -13.60 14.74 9.07
N LEU A 77 -14.75 15.28 8.65
CA LEU A 77 -14.97 15.84 7.33
C LEU A 77 -15.50 17.25 7.52
N GLU A 78 -14.72 18.23 7.09
CA GLU A 78 -15.12 19.63 7.04
C GLU A 78 -15.31 20.02 5.57
N SER A 79 -16.39 20.72 5.25
CA SER A 79 -16.64 21.19 3.88
C SER A 79 -17.18 22.61 3.87
N SER A 80 -16.82 23.37 2.84
CA SER A 80 -17.26 24.75 2.64
C SER A 80 -17.40 25.09 1.17
N TYR A 81 -18.41 25.90 0.86
CA TYR A 81 -18.64 26.44 -0.48
C TYR A 81 -17.89 27.76 -0.65
N LEU A 82 -17.20 27.90 -1.77
CA LEU A 82 -16.40 29.05 -2.16
C LEU A 82 -16.77 29.48 -3.59
N ASP A 83 -16.32 30.67 -3.98
CA ASP A 83 -16.38 31.08 -5.37
C ASP A 83 -15.45 30.22 -6.24
N SER A 84 -15.91 29.99 -7.48
CA SER A 84 -15.18 29.26 -8.49
C SER A 84 -13.96 30.06 -8.98
N VAL A 85 -12.92 29.34 -9.33
CA VAL A 85 -11.66 29.80 -9.91
C VAL A 85 -11.47 29.31 -11.34
N GLY A 86 -12.31 28.37 -11.81
CA GLY A 86 -12.34 27.94 -13.21
C GLY A 86 -11.35 26.83 -13.53
N PHE A 87 -11.36 25.73 -12.77
CA PHE A 87 -10.50 24.58 -13.06
C PHE A 87 -10.88 23.93 -14.39
N GLY A 88 -9.87 23.61 -15.22
CA GLY A 88 -10.07 22.96 -16.52
C GLY A 88 -10.25 21.45 -16.46
N SER A 89 -9.60 20.79 -15.50
CA SER A 89 -9.61 19.33 -15.30
C SER A 89 -9.56 19.01 -13.81
N PHE A 90 -9.70 17.72 -13.45
CA PHE A 90 -9.44 17.24 -12.10
C PHE A 90 -8.04 16.64 -12.01
N GLU A 91 -7.25 17.01 -10.99
CA GLU A 91 -5.85 16.60 -10.87
C GLU A 91 -5.51 16.00 -9.49
N VAL A 92 -4.59 15.04 -9.46
CA VAL A 92 -3.93 14.64 -8.22
C VAL A 92 -2.68 15.50 -8.05
N ARG A 93 -2.73 16.48 -7.14
CA ARG A 93 -1.63 17.42 -6.91
C ARG A 93 -0.58 16.86 -5.96
N GLU A 94 0.61 17.46 -6.01
CA GLU A 94 1.67 17.19 -5.05
C GLU A 94 1.22 17.44 -3.62
N SER A 95 1.75 16.63 -2.71
CA SER A 95 1.39 16.70 -1.31
C SER A 95 2.03 17.92 -0.64
N ASP A 96 1.21 18.69 0.06
CA ASP A 96 1.65 19.78 0.91
C ASP A 96 2.52 19.21 2.05
N GLN A 97 3.68 19.81 2.30
CA GLN A 97 4.58 19.39 3.38
C GLN A 97 4.37 20.19 4.68
N SER A 98 3.51 21.20 4.65
CA SER A 98 3.32 22.13 5.75
C SER A 98 2.30 21.65 6.80
N GLY A 99 2.46 22.14 8.03
CA GLY A 99 1.54 21.90 9.13
C GLY A 99 1.89 20.74 10.05
N LYS A 100 1.05 20.52 11.05
CA LYS A 100 1.25 19.47 12.07
C LYS A 100 0.92 18.09 11.49
N LYS A 101 1.74 17.09 11.83
CA LYS A 101 1.56 15.68 11.46
C LYS A 101 0.47 15.07 12.33
N THR A 102 -0.78 15.18 11.90
CA THR A 102 -1.97 14.67 12.61
C THR A 102 -2.72 13.58 11.85
N ALA A 103 -2.34 13.29 10.59
CA ALA A 103 -2.94 12.20 9.84
C ALA A 103 -2.61 10.85 10.49
N LEU A 104 -3.59 9.95 10.53
CA LEU A 104 -3.41 8.62 11.10
C LEU A 104 -2.75 7.70 10.06
N VAL A 105 -1.70 7.00 10.48
CA VAL A 105 -1.01 6.02 9.66
C VAL A 105 -1.69 4.67 9.79
N LEU A 106 -1.99 4.03 8.66
CA LEU A 106 -2.57 2.69 8.66
C LEU A 106 -1.57 1.60 9.05
N PRO A 107 -2.04 0.51 9.68
CA PRO A 107 -1.24 -0.68 9.85
C PRO A 107 -0.88 -1.31 8.50
N ASP A 108 0.14 -2.16 8.52
CA ASP A 108 0.48 -3.02 7.38
C ASP A 108 -0.67 -3.98 7.08
N ILE A 109 -0.88 -4.30 5.80
CA ILE A 109 -2.02 -5.14 5.41
C ILE A 109 -1.59 -6.28 4.49
N ALA A 110 -2.10 -7.48 4.79
CA ALA A 110 -1.85 -8.68 4.00
C ALA A 110 -2.23 -8.49 2.53
N THR A 111 -1.53 -9.23 1.67
CA THR A 111 -1.72 -9.28 0.22
C THR A 111 -3.20 -9.49 -0.13
N CYS A 112 -3.76 -8.66 -1.00
CA CYS A 112 -5.14 -8.81 -1.44
C CYS A 112 -5.29 -9.99 -2.43
N PRO A 113 -6.51 -10.54 -2.60
CA PRO A 113 -6.74 -11.67 -3.51
C PRO A 113 -6.28 -11.42 -4.94
N ASP A 114 -6.39 -10.19 -5.43
CA ASP A 114 -5.98 -9.92 -6.79
C ASP A 114 -4.46 -9.85 -6.97
N CYS A 115 -3.73 -9.24 -6.03
CA CYS A 115 -2.27 -9.30 -6.05
C CYS A 115 -1.79 -10.74 -5.88
N LEU A 116 -2.52 -11.56 -5.11
CA LEU A 116 -2.23 -12.99 -4.98
C LEU A 116 -2.40 -13.72 -6.33
N ARG A 117 -3.45 -13.41 -7.10
CA ARG A 117 -3.61 -13.94 -8.46
C ARG A 117 -2.46 -13.53 -9.37
N GLU A 118 -2.08 -12.25 -9.35
CA GLU A 118 -1.00 -11.72 -10.20
C GLU A 118 0.36 -12.38 -9.92
N ILE A 119 0.71 -12.68 -8.66
CA ILE A 119 1.99 -13.33 -8.36
C ILE A 119 2.03 -14.81 -8.79
N PHE A 120 0.88 -15.43 -9.02
CA PHE A 120 0.79 -16.83 -9.46
C PHE A 120 0.41 -16.96 -10.94
N ASP A 121 0.23 -15.86 -11.66
CA ASP A 121 -0.05 -15.83 -13.09
C ASP A 121 1.26 -15.76 -13.90
N PRO A 122 1.63 -16.81 -14.66
CA PRO A 122 2.87 -16.85 -15.45
C PRO A 122 2.97 -15.75 -16.52
N GLU A 123 1.85 -15.25 -17.00
CA GLU A 123 1.80 -14.19 -18.01
C GLU A 123 1.95 -12.79 -17.39
N ASN A 124 1.86 -12.69 -16.06
CA ASN A 124 2.00 -11.43 -15.36
C ASN A 124 3.48 -11.06 -15.19
N ARG A 125 3.81 -9.78 -15.45
CA ARG A 125 5.17 -9.24 -15.22
C ARG A 125 5.65 -9.33 -13.76
N ARG A 126 4.75 -9.61 -12.82
CA ARG A 126 5.03 -9.81 -11.40
C ARG A 126 4.92 -11.27 -10.97
N TYR A 127 4.92 -12.22 -11.91
CA TYR A 127 4.98 -13.64 -11.62
C TYR A 127 6.09 -13.96 -10.62
N LEU A 128 5.72 -14.60 -9.50
CA LEU A 128 6.56 -14.95 -8.36
C LEU A 128 7.28 -13.76 -7.68
N TYR A 129 6.88 -12.51 -7.95
CA TYR A 129 7.52 -11.34 -7.36
C TYR A 129 7.11 -11.14 -5.88
N PRO A 130 8.04 -11.28 -4.90
CA PRO A 130 7.69 -11.37 -3.47
C PRO A 130 7.19 -10.08 -2.83
N PHE A 131 7.40 -8.93 -3.47
CA PHE A 131 7.07 -7.60 -2.92
C PHE A 131 5.87 -6.95 -3.60
N THR A 132 5.09 -7.73 -4.36
CA THR A 132 3.90 -7.27 -5.05
C THR A 132 2.86 -6.71 -4.08
N ASN A 133 2.42 -5.49 -4.35
CA ASN A 133 1.36 -4.81 -3.61
C ASN A 133 0.57 -3.86 -4.53
N CYS A 134 -0.51 -3.28 -3.99
CA CYS A 134 -1.31 -2.24 -4.64
C CYS A 134 -1.79 -1.21 -3.60
N THR A 135 -2.65 -0.27 -3.99
CA THR A 135 -3.27 0.70 -3.06
C THR A 135 -4.05 0.01 -1.94
N ASN A 136 -4.54 -1.21 -2.19
CA ASN A 136 -5.39 -2.01 -1.30
C ASN A 136 -4.63 -3.10 -0.53
N CYS A 137 -3.30 -3.16 -0.51
CA CYS A 137 -2.56 -4.09 0.35
C CYS A 137 -1.07 -3.72 0.49
N GLY A 138 -0.34 -4.51 1.26
CA GLY A 138 1.10 -4.38 1.45
C GLY A 138 1.48 -3.52 2.65
N PRO A 139 2.79 -3.26 2.80
CA PRO A 139 3.31 -2.50 3.92
C PRO A 139 2.84 -1.04 3.89
N ARG A 140 2.63 -0.48 5.08
CA ARG A 140 2.25 0.91 5.36
C ARG A 140 3.10 1.40 6.51
N TYR A 141 2.63 1.27 7.75
CA TYR A 141 3.33 1.71 8.95
C TYR A 141 4.81 1.30 8.97
N SER A 142 5.11 0.04 8.62
CA SER A 142 6.48 -0.49 8.62
C SER A 142 7.47 0.19 7.67
N ILE A 143 6.98 0.90 6.65
CA ILE A 143 7.82 1.52 5.61
C ILE A 143 7.70 3.04 5.53
N ILE A 144 6.78 3.64 6.29
CA ILE A 144 6.58 5.10 6.30
C ILE A 144 7.65 5.72 7.20
N GLU A 145 8.43 6.63 6.61
CA GLU A 145 9.42 7.41 7.34
C GLU A 145 8.87 8.78 7.74
N ASP A 146 8.01 9.36 6.89
CA ASP A 146 7.37 10.64 7.20
C ASP A 146 5.98 10.82 6.54
N LEU A 147 5.24 11.82 7.00
CA LEU A 147 4.01 12.33 6.41
C LEU A 147 4.27 13.65 5.68
N PRO A 148 3.57 13.91 4.56
CA PRO A 148 2.47 13.13 3.97
C PRO A 148 2.94 11.84 3.29
N TYR A 149 2.01 10.88 3.15
CA TYR A 149 2.25 9.58 2.55
C TYR A 149 2.53 9.69 1.04
N ASP A 150 3.81 9.74 0.72
CA ASP A 150 4.37 9.69 -0.63
C ASP A 150 5.60 8.80 -0.66
N ARG A 151 5.92 8.24 -1.84
CA ARG A 151 7.06 7.34 -2.03
C ARG A 151 8.37 7.89 -1.46
N ARG A 152 8.63 9.20 -1.65
CA ARG A 152 9.83 9.89 -1.14
C ARG A 152 9.95 9.88 0.39
N ASN A 153 8.83 9.76 1.09
CA ASN A 153 8.72 9.71 2.54
C ASN A 153 8.53 8.26 3.04
N THR A 154 8.96 7.27 2.24
CA THR A 154 8.95 5.86 2.62
C THR A 154 10.32 5.23 2.33
N THR A 155 10.57 4.05 2.88
CA THR A 155 11.76 3.26 2.55
C THR A 155 11.83 2.88 1.07
N MET A 156 10.75 3.03 0.30
CA MET A 156 10.73 2.82 -1.15
C MET A 156 11.41 3.96 -1.94
N LYS A 157 11.82 5.06 -1.29
CA LYS A 157 12.47 6.23 -1.93
C LYS A 157 13.77 5.90 -2.67
N ILE A 158 14.47 4.85 -2.25
CA ILE A 158 15.74 4.41 -2.87
C ILE A 158 15.53 3.51 -4.10
N PHE A 159 14.28 3.12 -4.38
CA PHE A 159 13.90 2.29 -5.52
C PHE A 159 13.17 3.17 -6.55
N PRO A 160 13.85 3.78 -7.53
CA PRO A 160 13.18 4.56 -8.57
C PRO A 160 12.31 3.65 -9.43
N MET A 161 11.07 4.05 -9.75
CA MET A 161 10.17 3.23 -10.57
C MET A 161 10.71 3.10 -12.01
N CYS A 162 10.67 1.89 -12.59
CA CYS A 162 10.91 1.72 -14.01
C CYS A 162 9.75 2.28 -14.83
N GLU A 163 9.93 2.44 -16.14
CA GLU A 163 8.93 3.02 -17.05
C GLU A 163 7.56 2.33 -16.93
N ASN A 164 7.53 1.00 -16.87
CA ASN A 164 6.29 0.24 -16.75
C ASN A 164 5.57 0.50 -15.41
N CYS A 165 6.32 0.58 -14.30
CA CYS A 165 5.74 0.90 -12.99
C CYS A 165 5.28 2.36 -12.90
N GLN A 166 5.99 3.27 -13.56
CA GLN A 166 5.61 4.67 -13.63
C GLN A 166 4.31 4.83 -14.43
N ARG A 167 4.18 4.14 -15.57
CA ARG A 167 2.95 4.12 -16.38
C ARG A 167 1.73 3.68 -15.58
N GLU A 168 1.82 2.57 -14.85
CA GLU A 168 0.73 2.12 -13.97
C GLU A 168 0.46 3.09 -12.81
N TYR A 169 1.49 3.79 -12.33
CA TYR A 169 1.34 4.76 -11.24
C TYR A 169 0.59 6.02 -11.71
N ASP A 170 0.77 6.42 -12.96
CA ASP A 170 0.17 7.60 -13.57
C ASP A 170 -1.17 7.32 -14.28
N ASP A 171 -1.44 6.08 -14.68
CA ASP A 171 -2.67 5.68 -15.38
C ASP A 171 -3.85 5.53 -14.41
N PRO A 172 -4.90 6.38 -14.50
CA PRO A 172 -6.06 6.32 -13.62
C PRO A 172 -6.91 5.05 -13.74
N SER A 173 -6.81 4.36 -14.89
CA SER A 173 -7.49 3.10 -15.15
C SER A 173 -6.78 1.91 -14.51
N ASP A 174 -5.48 2.05 -14.20
CA ASP A 174 -4.72 1.02 -13.52
C ASP A 174 -5.03 0.99 -12.02
N ARG A 175 -5.14 -0.22 -11.49
CA ARG A 175 -5.33 -0.46 -10.05
C ARG A 175 -4.17 0.05 -9.17
N ARG A 176 -3.00 0.29 -9.76
CA ARG A 176 -1.79 0.82 -9.11
C ARG A 176 -1.65 2.32 -9.29
N PHE A 177 -2.66 3.00 -9.82
CA PHE A 177 -2.74 4.46 -9.84
C PHE A 177 -2.42 5.02 -8.45
N HIS A 178 -1.36 5.83 -8.35
CA HIS A 178 -0.81 6.38 -7.11
C HIS A 178 -0.49 5.38 -5.98
N ALA A 179 -0.22 4.10 -6.31
CA ALA A 179 0.32 3.13 -5.35
C ALA A 179 1.77 3.48 -5.00
N GLN A 180 1.97 4.20 -3.88
CA GLN A 180 3.29 4.67 -3.45
C GLN A 180 4.37 3.57 -3.34
N PRO A 181 4.06 2.33 -2.88
CA PRO A 181 5.04 1.25 -2.82
C PRO A 181 5.05 0.37 -4.09
N ASN A 182 4.54 0.87 -5.22
CA ASN A 182 4.55 0.12 -6.48
C ASN A 182 5.99 -0.25 -6.88
N ALA A 183 6.17 -1.49 -7.30
CA ALA A 183 7.44 -2.03 -7.76
C ALA A 183 7.23 -3.30 -8.60
N CYS A 184 8.30 -3.75 -9.24
CA CYS A 184 8.38 -4.99 -10.01
C CYS A 184 9.79 -5.60 -9.87
N PRO A 185 10.06 -6.79 -10.47
CA PRO A 185 11.39 -7.39 -10.45
C PRO A 185 12.52 -6.52 -11.03
N GLU A 186 12.23 -5.50 -11.84
CA GLU A 186 13.26 -4.63 -12.43
C GLU A 186 13.69 -3.51 -11.48
N CYS A 187 12.72 -2.81 -10.87
CA CYS A 187 12.98 -1.58 -10.10
C CYS A 187 12.85 -1.75 -8.58
N GLY A 188 12.29 -2.86 -8.12
CA GLY A 188 11.97 -3.07 -6.72
C GLY A 188 13.05 -3.81 -5.93
N PRO A 189 12.79 -4.05 -4.64
CA PRO A 189 13.64 -4.89 -3.80
C PRO A 189 13.69 -6.33 -4.31
N HIS A 190 14.78 -7.03 -3.98
CA HIS A 190 15.01 -8.45 -4.25
C HIS A 190 15.31 -9.21 -2.97
N LEU A 191 15.05 -10.52 -3.00
CA LEU A 191 15.47 -11.42 -1.94
C LEU A 191 16.96 -11.74 -2.06
N GLU A 192 17.60 -12.00 -0.92
CA GLU A 192 18.94 -12.55 -0.84
C GLU A 192 18.96 -13.63 0.24
N LEU A 193 19.68 -14.71 -0.03
CA LEU A 193 19.92 -15.77 0.95
C LEU A 193 21.37 -15.67 1.44
N TRP A 194 21.54 -15.68 2.76
CA TRP A 194 22.83 -15.51 3.42
C TRP A 194 23.14 -16.73 4.28
N ASP A 195 24.42 -17.10 4.34
CA ASP A 195 24.89 -18.16 5.25
C ASP A 195 25.23 -17.61 6.65
N LYS A 196 25.63 -18.53 7.55
CA LYS A 196 26.02 -18.20 8.93
C LYS A 196 27.29 -17.34 9.04
N ALA A 197 28.12 -17.31 7.99
CA ALA A 197 29.33 -16.50 7.93
C ALA A 197 29.05 -15.09 7.39
N GLY A 198 27.79 -14.77 7.06
CA GLY A 198 27.42 -13.51 6.45
C GLY A 198 27.84 -13.43 4.98
N LYS A 199 27.97 -14.57 4.29
CA LYS A 199 28.20 -14.60 2.84
C LYS A 199 26.88 -14.82 2.11
N LYS A 200 26.66 -14.02 1.05
CA LYS A 200 25.53 -14.23 0.13
C LYS A 200 25.70 -15.55 -0.63
N ILE A 201 24.68 -16.39 -0.53
CA ILE A 201 24.58 -17.67 -1.26
C ILE A 201 23.94 -17.42 -2.62
N ASP A 202 22.77 -16.76 -2.63
CA ASP A 202 22.00 -16.52 -3.85
C ASP A 202 21.06 -15.31 -3.70
N PHE A 203 20.35 -14.95 -4.76
CA PHE A 203 19.44 -13.81 -4.83
C PHE A 203 18.15 -14.16 -5.60
N ARG A 204 17.14 -13.28 -5.55
CA ARG A 204 15.86 -13.40 -6.29
C ARG A 204 15.17 -14.77 -6.09
N GLN A 205 14.80 -15.47 -7.16
CA GLN A 205 13.94 -16.64 -7.12
C GLN A 205 14.69 -17.87 -6.61
N GLU A 206 15.98 -17.94 -6.92
CA GLU A 206 16.91 -18.96 -6.46
C GLU A 206 17.06 -18.89 -4.94
N ALA A 207 17.21 -17.68 -4.38
CA ALA A 207 17.22 -17.47 -2.93
C ALA A 207 15.96 -18.00 -2.24
N LEU A 208 14.78 -17.75 -2.82
CA LEU A 208 13.50 -18.25 -2.30
C LEU A 208 13.44 -19.79 -2.36
N THR A 209 13.84 -20.36 -3.49
CA THR A 209 13.80 -21.81 -3.75
C THR A 209 14.74 -22.55 -2.80
N LEU A 210 15.96 -22.06 -2.64
CA LEU A 210 16.96 -22.60 -1.72
C LEU A 210 16.52 -22.44 -0.26
N ALA A 211 15.92 -21.31 0.10
CA ALA A 211 15.39 -21.10 1.45
C ALA A 211 14.27 -22.12 1.78
N ALA A 212 13.34 -22.33 0.87
CA ALA A 212 12.27 -23.32 1.02
C ALA A 212 12.84 -24.75 1.11
N ALA A 213 13.81 -25.10 0.27
CA ALA A 213 14.49 -26.40 0.32
C ALA A 213 15.23 -26.60 1.66
N ALA A 214 15.89 -25.56 2.16
CA ALA A 214 16.60 -25.61 3.43
C ALA A 214 15.66 -25.87 4.62
N ILE A 215 14.49 -25.22 4.66
CA ILE A 215 13.47 -25.47 5.69
C ILE A 215 12.99 -26.93 5.62
N ARG A 216 12.70 -27.46 4.42
CA ARG A 216 12.30 -28.86 4.21
C ARG A 216 13.39 -29.87 4.60
N GLN A 217 14.65 -29.45 4.66
CA GLN A 217 15.78 -30.25 5.11
C GLN A 217 16.05 -30.10 6.63
N GLY A 218 15.10 -29.56 7.40
CA GLY A 218 15.22 -29.40 8.85
C GLY A 218 16.10 -28.24 9.30
N LYS A 219 16.50 -27.33 8.39
CA LYS A 219 17.29 -26.14 8.77
C LYS A 219 16.39 -25.05 9.35
N ILE A 220 16.96 -24.28 10.28
CA ILE A 220 16.32 -23.09 10.86
C ILE A 220 16.78 -21.86 10.06
N LEU A 221 15.83 -21.11 9.50
CA LEU A 221 16.11 -19.90 8.73
C LEU A 221 15.56 -18.66 9.43
N ALA A 222 16.34 -17.56 9.40
CA ALA A 222 15.85 -16.24 9.74
C ALA A 222 15.26 -15.57 8.48
N ILE A 223 13.95 -15.32 8.47
CA ILE A 223 13.23 -14.73 7.34
C ILE A 223 12.78 -13.33 7.72
N LYS A 224 13.16 -12.34 6.90
CA LYS A 224 12.68 -10.96 7.03
C LYS A 224 11.24 -10.88 6.55
N GLY A 225 10.31 -10.68 7.48
CA GLY A 225 8.94 -10.27 7.20
C GLY A 225 8.82 -8.75 7.08
N VAL A 226 7.58 -8.27 7.07
CA VAL A 226 7.26 -6.84 6.96
C VAL A 226 7.73 -6.05 8.20
N GLY A 227 7.42 -6.54 9.40
CA GLY A 227 7.73 -5.87 10.66
C GLY A 227 9.03 -6.30 11.37
N GLY A 228 9.81 -7.21 10.78
CA GLY A 228 11.01 -7.75 11.42
C GLY A 228 11.36 -9.17 10.98
N PHE A 229 12.30 -9.80 11.68
CA PHE A 229 12.76 -11.16 11.38
C PHE A 229 12.02 -12.22 12.20
N HIS A 230 11.75 -13.35 11.56
CA HIS A 230 11.20 -14.55 12.19
C HIS A 230 12.17 -15.71 12.00
N LEU A 231 12.26 -16.61 12.99
CA LEU A 231 12.93 -17.89 12.84
C LEU A 231 11.89 -18.92 12.40
N MET A 232 12.11 -19.57 11.27
CA MET A 232 11.21 -20.54 10.66
C MET A 232 11.90 -21.90 10.53
N VAL A 233 11.12 -22.96 10.74
CA VAL A 233 11.54 -24.36 10.68
C VAL A 233 10.35 -25.21 10.23
N ASP A 234 10.60 -26.39 9.64
CA ASP A 234 9.52 -27.34 9.34
C ASP A 234 8.93 -27.88 10.65
N THR A 235 7.63 -27.70 10.83
CA THR A 235 6.92 -28.07 12.07
C THR A 235 6.72 -29.58 12.21
N ARG A 236 6.97 -30.34 11.15
CA ARG A 236 6.88 -31.81 11.12
C ARG A 236 8.19 -32.48 11.51
N ASP A 237 9.29 -31.71 11.57
CA ASP A 237 10.60 -32.18 11.99
C ASP A 237 10.81 -31.86 13.48
N GLU A 238 10.59 -32.87 14.33
CA GLU A 238 10.66 -32.73 15.79
C GLU A 238 12.07 -32.30 16.26
N GLU A 239 13.12 -32.80 15.61
CA GLU A 239 14.51 -32.49 15.97
C GLU A 239 14.85 -31.05 15.61
N ALA A 240 14.39 -30.57 14.45
CA ALA A 240 14.57 -29.19 14.06
C ALA A 240 13.82 -28.21 15.01
N VAL A 241 12.62 -28.59 15.49
CA VAL A 241 11.87 -27.81 16.49
C VAL A 241 12.59 -27.79 17.84
N LYS A 242 13.10 -28.94 18.32
CA LYS A 242 13.92 -29.01 19.55
C LYS A 242 15.16 -28.13 19.45
N LEU A 243 15.86 -28.20 18.32
CA LEU A 243 17.04 -27.38 18.04
C LEU A 243 16.72 -25.87 18.03
N LEU A 244 15.56 -25.48 17.48
CA LEU A 244 15.10 -24.09 17.52
C LEU A 244 14.86 -23.61 18.96
N ARG A 245 14.20 -24.42 19.79
CA ARG A 245 13.94 -24.09 21.20
C ARG A 245 15.23 -23.94 21.98
N LEU A 246 16.18 -24.87 21.80
CA LEU A 246 17.49 -24.83 22.43
C LEU A 246 18.24 -23.55 22.06
N ARG A 247 18.35 -23.24 20.76
CA ARG A 247 19.09 -22.06 20.27
C ARG A 247 18.45 -20.74 20.66
N LYS A 248 17.12 -20.70 20.78
CA LYS A 248 16.36 -19.49 21.17
C LYS A 248 16.22 -19.35 22.68
N ALA A 249 16.72 -20.30 23.48
CA ALA A 249 16.49 -20.39 24.92
C ALA A 249 15.00 -20.23 25.28
N ARG A 250 14.13 -20.97 24.56
CA ARG A 250 12.67 -20.90 24.69
C ARG A 250 12.07 -22.29 24.82
N GLU A 251 12.17 -22.84 26.02
CA GLU A 251 11.81 -24.23 26.32
C GLU A 251 10.31 -24.49 26.15
N GLU A 252 9.46 -23.83 26.94
CA GLU A 252 8.04 -24.24 27.03
C GLU A 252 7.09 -23.33 26.25
N LYS A 253 7.42 -22.03 26.10
CA LYS A 253 6.47 -21.07 25.54
C LYS A 253 6.01 -21.52 24.14
N PRO A 254 4.69 -21.58 23.87
CA PRO A 254 4.15 -22.04 22.59
C PRO A 254 4.77 -21.31 21.40
N LEU A 255 4.99 -22.05 20.32
CA LEU A 255 5.46 -21.52 19.04
C LEU A 255 4.24 -21.30 18.15
N ALA A 256 4.24 -20.20 17.40
CA ALA A 256 3.23 -19.94 16.39
C ALA A 256 3.47 -20.88 15.19
N LEU A 257 2.37 -21.36 14.58
CA LEU A 257 2.39 -22.17 13.38
C LEU A 257 1.79 -21.35 12.22
N MET A 258 2.31 -21.58 11.02
CA MET A 258 1.79 -20.97 9.79
C MET A 258 1.30 -22.09 8.88
N PHE A 259 0.00 -22.07 8.57
CA PHE A 259 -0.64 -23.02 7.67
C PHE A 259 -0.83 -22.39 6.29
N PRO A 260 -0.82 -23.18 5.21
CA PRO A 260 -0.96 -22.66 3.84
C PRO A 260 -2.39 -22.21 3.53
N SER A 261 -3.41 -22.74 4.23
CA SER A 261 -4.80 -22.37 4.06
C SER A 261 -5.62 -22.66 5.32
N LEU A 262 -6.87 -22.17 5.37
CA LEU A 262 -7.75 -22.34 6.53
C LEU A 262 -8.22 -23.79 6.69
N GLU A 263 -8.36 -24.54 5.59
CA GLU A 263 -8.78 -25.94 5.59
C GLU A 263 -7.75 -26.87 6.26
N MET A 264 -6.51 -26.40 6.43
CA MET A 264 -5.43 -27.13 7.08
C MET A 264 -5.23 -26.77 8.55
N VAL A 265 -6.04 -25.85 9.10
CA VAL A 265 -6.05 -25.44 10.52
C VAL A 265 -7.02 -26.32 11.29
#